data_AF-A0A2G6JVJ7-F1
#
_entry.id   AF-A0A2G6JVJ7-F1
#
_cell.length_a   1.000
_cell.length_b   1.000
_cell.length_c   1.000
_cell.angle_alpha   90.00
_cell.angle_beta   90.00
_cell.angle_gamma   90.00
#
_symmetry.space_group_name_H-M   'P 1'
#
loop_
_entity.id
_entity.type
_entity.pdbx_description
1 polymer ?
#
loop_
_entity_poly.entity_id
_entity_poly.type
_entity_poly.pdbx_seq_one_letter_code
_entity_poly.pdbx_strand_id
1 'polypeptide(L)'
;MTVIDLTAPARPSVLAREPVGVVRGFRPDIEGLRAVAVVLVVLFHVGFGFVPGGFVGVDVFFVVSGFLITSLLLAELDSRGRISFVGFYARRAKRLLPLSALVTAATLVGAWLVASPLTTRDLAADAVWASLFAMNVRLAVEGVDYGAAESSSAFQHFWSLAIEEQFYLVWPVLVLAASGVWWSRRRSGGGRPGVSRVGLNLVVS
;
A
#
# COMPACT_ATOMS: atom_id res chain seq x y z
N MET A 1 -13.25 -20.27 70.15
CA MET A 1 -13.26 -18.81 70.01
C MET A 1 -12.32 -18.49 68.86
N THR A 2 -12.84 -18.50 67.62
CA THR A 2 -12.05 -18.35 66.39
C THR A 2 -12.64 -17.17 65.64
N VAL A 3 -11.92 -16.06 65.64
CA VAL A 3 -12.34 -14.82 64.98
C VAL A 3 -12.02 -14.97 63.48
N ILE A 4 -13.05 -14.97 62.65
CA ILE A 4 -12.90 -14.84 61.19
C ILE A 4 -12.78 -13.34 60.90
N ASP A 5 -11.60 -12.91 60.47
CA ASP A 5 -11.36 -11.56 59.99
C ASP A 5 -11.98 -11.37 58.60
N LEU A 6 -13.00 -10.52 58.50
CA LEU A 6 -13.75 -10.19 57.27
C LEU A 6 -13.40 -8.80 56.72
N THR A 7 -12.22 -8.25 57.00
CA THR A 7 -11.87 -6.87 56.61
C THR A 7 -10.70 -6.75 55.64
N ALA A 8 -10.76 -7.45 54.51
CA ALA A 8 -9.92 -7.16 53.35
C ALA A 8 -10.78 -6.71 52.16
N PRO A 9 -10.71 -5.44 51.70
CA PRO A 9 -11.37 -5.05 50.46
C PRO A 9 -10.72 -5.81 49.29
N ALA A 10 -11.53 -6.55 48.54
CA ALA A 10 -11.10 -7.20 47.31
C ALA A 10 -10.54 -6.13 46.37
N ARG A 11 -9.21 -6.14 46.17
CA ARG A 11 -8.57 -5.28 45.19
C ARG A 11 -9.17 -5.65 43.83
N PRO A 12 -9.73 -4.70 43.05
CA PRO A 12 -10.09 -5.00 41.68
C PRO A 12 -8.82 -5.48 41.00
N SER A 13 -8.81 -6.73 40.55
CA SER A 13 -7.79 -7.22 39.63
C SER A 13 -7.90 -6.34 38.40
N VAL A 14 -7.09 -5.28 38.36
CA VAL A 14 -6.82 -4.52 37.15
C VAL A 14 -6.31 -5.58 36.20
N LEU A 15 -7.19 -6.05 35.33
CA LEU A 15 -6.82 -6.88 34.19
C LEU A 15 -5.79 -6.04 33.47
N ALA A 16 -4.51 -6.38 33.69
CA ALA A 16 -3.43 -5.86 32.90
C ALA A 16 -3.88 -6.14 31.47
N ARG A 17 -4.20 -5.07 30.72
CA ARG A 17 -4.41 -5.21 29.29
C ARG A 17 -3.06 -5.65 28.78
N GLU A 18 -2.90 -6.96 28.66
CA GLU A 18 -1.83 -7.59 27.90
C GLU A 18 -1.70 -6.74 26.63
N PRO A 19 -0.53 -6.12 26.39
CA PRO A 19 -0.35 -5.33 25.19
C PRO A 19 -0.69 -6.28 24.05
N VAL A 20 -1.77 -5.97 23.32
CA VAL A 20 -2.19 -6.76 22.16
C VAL A 20 -1.01 -6.69 21.21
N GLY A 21 -0.17 -7.73 21.26
CA GLY A 21 1.01 -7.84 20.44
C GLY A 21 0.50 -7.80 19.01
N VAL A 22 0.75 -6.68 18.33
CA VAL A 22 0.50 -6.61 16.89
C VAL A 22 1.48 -7.58 16.29
N VAL A 23 1.03 -8.82 16.09
CA VAL A 23 1.78 -9.84 15.37
C VAL A 23 2.04 -9.22 14.01
N ARG A 24 3.29 -8.82 13.76
CA ARG A 24 3.79 -8.40 12.43
C ARG A 24 3.93 -9.64 11.55
N GLY A 25 2.85 -10.39 11.43
CA GLY A 25 2.75 -11.62 10.67
C GLY A 25 2.11 -11.35 9.32
N PHE A 26 2.44 -12.22 8.37
CA PHE A 26 1.74 -12.36 7.10
C PHE A 26 0.23 -12.46 7.35
N ARG A 27 -0.57 -11.63 6.66
CA ARG A 27 -2.03 -11.59 6.79
C ARG A 27 -2.67 -12.25 5.57
N PRO A 28 -2.84 -13.60 5.58
CA PRO A 28 -3.29 -14.35 4.42
C PRO A 28 -4.69 -13.94 3.97
N ASP A 29 -5.53 -13.47 4.89
CA ASP A 29 -6.86 -12.91 4.65
C ASP A 29 -6.79 -11.67 3.74
N ILE A 30 -5.92 -10.72 4.07
CA ILE A 30 -5.75 -9.46 3.33
C ILE A 30 -5.09 -9.73 1.98
N GLU A 31 -4.08 -10.60 1.95
CA GLU A 31 -3.41 -10.95 0.71
C GLU A 31 -4.30 -11.75 -0.24
N GLY A 32 -5.11 -12.68 0.29
CA GLY A 32 -6.11 -13.41 -0.46
C GLY A 32 -7.15 -12.48 -1.10
N LEU A 33 -7.63 -11.49 -0.35
CA LEU A 33 -8.58 -10.51 -0.89
C LEU A 33 -7.96 -9.67 -2.02
N ARG A 34 -6.68 -9.27 -1.89
CA ARG A 34 -5.95 -8.58 -2.97
C ARG A 34 -5.79 -9.49 -4.19
N ALA A 35 -5.48 -10.77 -3.99
CA ALA A 35 -5.35 -11.72 -5.09
C ALA A 35 -6.69 -11.88 -5.85
N VAL A 36 -7.80 -12.04 -5.12
CA VAL A 36 -9.15 -12.11 -5.74
C VAL A 36 -9.45 -10.83 -6.52
N ALA A 37 -9.15 -9.66 -5.95
CA ALA A 37 -9.34 -8.38 -6.62
C ALA A 37 -8.55 -8.29 -7.94
N VAL A 38 -7.29 -8.72 -7.96
CA VAL A 38 -6.46 -8.78 -9.18
C VAL A 38 -7.03 -9.78 -10.20
N VAL A 39 -7.49 -10.95 -9.76
CA VAL A 39 -8.12 -11.94 -10.66
C VAL A 39 -9.35 -11.35 -11.35
N LEU A 40 -10.20 -10.63 -10.63
CA LEU A 40 -11.36 -9.96 -11.21
C LEU A 40 -10.96 -8.91 -12.27
N VAL A 41 -9.89 -8.15 -12.02
CA VAL A 41 -9.35 -7.19 -12.99
C VAL A 41 -8.85 -7.90 -14.25
N VAL A 42 -8.10 -9.01 -14.09
CA VAL A 42 -7.59 -9.78 -15.24
C VAL A 42 -8.74 -10.39 -16.04
N LEU A 43 -9.73 -11.01 -15.39
CA LEU A 43 -10.89 -11.60 -16.04
C LEU A 43 -11.69 -10.57 -16.85
N PHE A 44 -11.81 -9.35 -16.33
CA PHE A 44 -12.43 -8.25 -17.06
C PHE A 44 -11.64 -7.88 -18.34
N HIS A 45 -10.31 -7.78 -18.26
CA HIS A 45 -9.48 -7.40 -19.41
C HIS A 45 -9.42 -8.47 -20.51
N VAL A 46 -9.58 -9.75 -20.17
CA VAL A 46 -9.63 -10.83 -21.18
C VAL A 46 -11.02 -11.02 -21.78
N GLY A 47 -11.98 -10.14 -21.48
CA GLY A 47 -13.32 -10.15 -22.08
C GLY A 47 -14.24 -11.23 -21.51
N PHE A 48 -14.00 -11.71 -20.29
CA PHE A 48 -14.85 -12.72 -19.67
C PHE A 48 -16.20 -12.13 -19.24
N GLY A 49 -17.23 -12.32 -20.08
CA GLY A 49 -18.52 -11.59 -20.06
C GLY A 49 -19.43 -11.74 -18.83
N PHE A 50 -19.00 -12.46 -17.78
CA PHE A 50 -19.78 -12.62 -16.53
C PHE A 50 -19.34 -11.67 -15.40
N VAL A 51 -18.35 -10.81 -15.62
CA VAL A 51 -17.90 -9.82 -14.62
C VAL A 51 -18.15 -8.39 -15.13
N PRO A 52 -19.41 -7.90 -15.14
CA PRO A 52 -19.63 -6.47 -15.26
C PRO A 52 -18.96 -5.76 -14.07
N GLY A 53 -18.03 -4.83 -14.35
CA GLY A 53 -17.38 -4.02 -13.31
C GLY A 53 -15.98 -4.46 -12.87
N GLY A 54 -15.05 -4.69 -13.80
CA GLY A 54 -13.61 -4.85 -13.46
C GLY A 54 -13.05 -3.70 -12.61
N PHE A 55 -13.66 -2.51 -12.69
CA PHE A 55 -13.42 -1.38 -11.79
C PHE A 55 -13.62 -1.72 -10.31
N VAL A 56 -14.57 -2.59 -9.95
CA VAL A 56 -14.77 -3.04 -8.57
C VAL A 56 -13.55 -3.78 -8.05
N GLY A 57 -12.90 -4.60 -8.89
CA GLY A 57 -11.64 -5.25 -8.54
C GLY A 57 -10.54 -4.23 -8.26
N VAL A 58 -10.45 -3.18 -9.08
CA VAL A 58 -9.52 -2.07 -8.87
C VAL A 58 -9.80 -1.33 -7.55
N ASP A 59 -11.06 -1.01 -7.27
CA ASP A 59 -11.50 -0.31 -6.06
C ASP A 59 -11.17 -1.12 -4.80
N VAL A 60 -11.56 -2.39 -4.77
CA VAL A 60 -11.28 -3.29 -3.63
C VAL A 60 -9.77 -3.42 -3.43
N PHE A 61 -8.99 -3.58 -4.50
CA PHE A 61 -7.54 -3.67 -4.42
C PHE A 61 -6.94 -2.42 -3.75
N PHE A 62 -7.36 -1.22 -4.16
CA PHE A 62 -6.87 0.03 -3.58
C PHE A 62 -7.33 0.25 -2.14
N VAL A 63 -8.59 -0.05 -1.81
CA VAL A 63 -9.11 0.09 -0.45
C VAL A 63 -8.33 -0.81 0.52
N VAL A 64 -8.14 -2.07 0.15
CA VAL A 64 -7.41 -3.05 0.99
C VAL A 64 -5.94 -2.67 1.12
N SER A 65 -5.33 -2.18 0.03
CA SER A 65 -3.96 -1.67 0.00
C SER A 65 -3.77 -0.45 0.92
N GLY A 66 -4.71 0.51 0.86
CA GLY A 66 -4.74 1.68 1.73
C GLY A 66 -4.89 1.30 3.21
N PHE A 67 -5.79 0.38 3.53
CA PHE A 67 -5.96 -0.14 4.90
C PHE A 67 -4.67 -0.78 5.43
N LEU A 68 -4.03 -1.63 4.63
CA LEU A 68 -2.81 -2.34 5.03
C LEU A 68 -1.66 -1.36 5.29
N ILE A 69 -1.38 -0.44 4.36
CA ILE A 69 -0.28 0.50 4.54
C ILE A 69 -0.55 1.46 5.69
N THR A 70 -1.78 1.97 5.83
CA THR A 70 -2.14 2.81 6.98
C THR A 70 -1.90 2.09 8.30
N SER A 71 -2.35 0.83 8.41
CA SER A 71 -2.16 0.02 9.62
C SER A 71 -0.68 -0.18 9.95
N LEU A 72 0.16 -0.43 8.93
CA LEU A 72 1.61 -0.59 9.10
C LEU A 72 2.28 0.71 9.53
N LEU A 73 1.92 1.85 8.92
CA LEU A 73 2.49 3.16 9.25
C LEU A 73 2.12 3.59 10.67
N LEU A 74 0.86 3.40 11.07
CA LEU A 74 0.40 3.71 12.42
C LEU A 74 1.07 2.81 13.46
N ALA A 75 1.20 1.51 13.19
CA ALA A 75 1.91 0.59 14.07
C ALA A 75 3.41 0.92 14.18
N GLU A 76 4.05 1.36 13.10
CA GLU A 76 5.45 1.81 13.13
C GLU A 76 5.60 3.11 13.94
N LEU A 77 4.69 4.07 13.74
CA LEU A 77 4.68 5.32 14.48
C LEU A 77 4.44 5.07 15.98
N ASP A 78 3.52 4.19 16.35
CA ASP A 78 3.22 3.85 17.74
C ASP A 78 4.41 3.14 18.42
N SER A 79 5.03 2.19 17.72
CA SER A 79 6.14 1.41 18.28
C SER A 79 7.50 2.11 18.27
N ARG A 80 7.77 2.99 17.30
CA ARG A 80 9.10 3.60 17.08
C ARG A 80 9.10 5.13 17.19
N GLY A 81 7.94 5.77 17.28
CA GLY A 81 7.80 7.23 17.27
C GLY A 81 8.16 7.89 15.92
N ARG A 82 8.46 7.11 14.88
CA ARG A 82 8.88 7.58 13.55
C ARG A 82 8.55 6.55 12.48
N ILE A 83 8.48 6.99 11.23
CA ILE A 83 8.27 6.15 10.05
C ILE A 83 9.58 6.07 9.27
N SER A 84 10.12 4.86 9.04
CA SER A 84 11.30 4.65 8.19
C SER A 84 10.89 4.53 6.72
N PHE A 85 11.04 5.63 5.97
CA PHE A 85 10.78 5.65 4.52
C PHE A 85 11.70 4.66 3.78
N VAL A 86 13.01 4.71 4.04
CA VAL A 86 13.98 3.84 3.37
C VAL A 86 13.66 2.37 3.64
N GLY A 87 13.37 2.00 4.89
CA GLY A 87 12.99 0.62 5.23
C GLY A 87 11.70 0.18 4.56
N PHE A 88 10.71 1.08 4.47
CA PHE A 88 9.45 0.84 3.79
C PHE A 88 9.66 0.55 2.30
N TYR A 89 10.34 1.44 1.58
CA TYR A 89 10.60 1.26 0.15
C TYR A 89 11.55 0.11 -0.13
N ALA A 90 12.56 -0.14 0.70
CA ALA A 90 13.50 -1.24 0.48
C ALA A 90 12.80 -2.60 0.50
N ARG A 91 11.87 -2.83 1.44
CA ARG A 91 11.06 -4.07 1.49
C ARG A 91 10.19 -4.21 0.24
N ARG A 92 9.62 -3.10 -0.21
CA ARG A 92 8.74 -3.07 -1.37
C ARG A 92 9.50 -3.30 -2.68
N ALA A 93 10.62 -2.61 -2.86
CA ALA A 93 11.52 -2.76 -4.00
C ALA A 93 12.02 -4.22 -4.14
N LYS A 94 12.47 -4.84 -3.03
CA LYS A 94 12.89 -6.26 -3.04
C LYS A 94 11.78 -7.23 -3.43
N ARG A 95 10.52 -6.87 -3.21
CA ARG A 95 9.36 -7.70 -3.57
C ARG A 95 8.88 -7.46 -5.00
N LEU A 96 8.89 -6.21 -5.47
CA LEU A 96 8.27 -5.82 -6.73
C LEU A 96 9.23 -5.76 -7.91
N LEU A 97 10.42 -5.19 -7.74
CA LEU A 97 11.36 -4.96 -8.84
C LEU A 97 11.76 -6.24 -9.57
N PRO A 98 12.02 -7.39 -8.90
CA PRO A 98 12.40 -8.61 -9.62
C PRO A 98 11.29 -9.09 -10.56
N LEU A 99 10.04 -9.07 -10.08
CA LEU A 99 8.91 -9.57 -10.84
C LEU A 99 8.50 -8.58 -11.95
N SER A 100 8.50 -7.28 -11.67
CA SER A 100 8.19 -6.27 -12.68
C SER A 100 9.24 -6.26 -13.79
N ALA A 101 10.53 -6.33 -13.45
CA ALA A 101 11.61 -6.42 -14.43
C ALA A 101 11.49 -7.69 -15.28
N LEU A 102 11.18 -8.83 -14.67
CA LEU A 102 10.97 -10.09 -15.38
C LEU A 102 9.81 -10.00 -16.37
N VAL A 103 8.64 -9.51 -15.93
CA VAL A 103 7.45 -9.36 -16.79
C VAL A 103 7.73 -8.37 -17.91
N THR A 104 8.44 -7.27 -17.64
CA THR A 104 8.82 -6.31 -18.67
C THR A 104 9.76 -6.90 -19.70
N ALA A 105 10.81 -7.60 -19.27
CA ALA A 105 11.74 -8.27 -20.18
C ALA A 105 11.03 -9.35 -21.01
N ALA A 106 10.20 -10.18 -20.38
CA ALA A 106 9.44 -11.23 -21.06
C ALA A 106 8.47 -10.66 -22.10
N THR A 107 7.76 -9.57 -21.77
CA THR A 107 6.86 -8.88 -22.69
C THR A 107 7.62 -8.30 -23.89
N LEU A 108 8.79 -7.68 -23.67
CA LEU A 108 9.62 -7.16 -24.75
C LEU A 108 10.19 -8.25 -25.66
N VAL A 109 10.65 -9.36 -25.08
CA VAL A 109 11.12 -10.52 -25.85
C VAL A 109 9.97 -11.11 -26.67
N GLY A 110 8.80 -11.28 -26.06
CA GLY A 110 7.59 -11.72 -26.77
C GLY A 110 7.25 -10.80 -27.94
N ALA A 111 7.19 -9.49 -27.71
CA ALA A 111 6.95 -8.49 -28.75
C ALA A 111 7.98 -8.57 -29.88
N TRP A 112 9.27 -8.70 -29.56
CA TRP A 112 10.33 -8.83 -30.56
C TRP A 112 10.17 -10.07 -31.45
N LEU A 113 9.65 -11.18 -30.91
CA LEU A 113 9.45 -12.43 -31.64
C LEU A 113 8.20 -12.42 -32.54
N VAL A 114 7.12 -11.75 -32.12
CA VAL A 114 5.79 -11.91 -32.76
C VAL A 114 5.20 -10.62 -33.34
N ALA A 115 5.64 -9.45 -32.90
CA ALA A 115 5.07 -8.16 -33.30
C ALA A 115 5.88 -7.48 -34.42
N SER A 116 5.25 -6.52 -35.10
CA SER A 116 5.93 -5.73 -36.13
C SER A 116 7.05 -4.86 -35.53
N PRO A 117 8.11 -4.50 -36.29
CA PRO A 117 9.17 -3.61 -35.79
C PRO A 117 8.68 -2.25 -35.28
N LEU A 118 7.59 -1.72 -35.84
CA LEU A 118 6.96 -0.48 -35.38
C LEU A 118 6.31 -0.68 -34.01
N THR A 119 5.46 -1.71 -33.88
CA THR A 119 4.81 -2.08 -32.61
C THR A 119 5.82 -2.36 -31.51
N THR A 120 6.92 -3.06 -31.82
CA THR A 120 7.98 -3.37 -30.84
C THR A 120 8.69 -2.10 -30.35
N ARG A 121 8.87 -1.09 -31.21
CA ARG A 121 9.44 0.21 -30.79
C ARG A 121 8.50 0.96 -29.86
N ASP A 122 7.20 0.96 -30.16
CA ASP A 122 6.20 1.61 -29.30
C ASP A 122 6.13 0.91 -27.93
N LEU A 123 6.12 -0.43 -27.91
CA LEU A 123 6.16 -1.22 -26.68
C LEU A 123 7.47 -1.03 -25.90
N ALA A 124 8.59 -0.77 -26.57
CA ALA A 124 9.85 -0.44 -25.89
C ALA A 124 9.77 0.92 -25.18
N ALA A 125 9.08 1.91 -25.77
CA ALA A 125 8.81 3.18 -25.09
C ALA A 125 7.91 2.95 -23.88
N ASP A 126 6.84 2.18 -24.03
CA ASP A 126 5.91 1.85 -22.93
C ASP A 126 6.59 1.06 -21.80
N ALA A 127 7.53 0.17 -22.12
CA ALA A 127 8.32 -0.56 -21.13
C ALA A 127 9.14 0.36 -20.22
N VAL A 128 9.61 1.51 -20.74
CA VAL A 128 10.29 2.53 -19.91
C VAL A 128 9.29 3.13 -18.92
N TRP A 129 8.10 3.53 -19.38
CA TRP A 129 7.05 4.07 -18.52
C TRP A 129 6.57 3.06 -17.47
N ALA A 130 6.42 1.79 -17.86
CA ALA A 130 6.09 0.68 -16.96
C ALA A 130 7.17 0.48 -15.89
N SER A 131 8.45 0.50 -16.29
CA SER A 131 9.59 0.33 -15.38
C SER A 131 9.75 1.49 -14.39
N LEU A 132 9.34 2.68 -14.79
CA LEU A 132 9.31 3.88 -13.93
C LEU A 132 8.04 3.97 -13.06
N PHE A 133 7.15 2.97 -13.12
CA PHE A 133 5.85 3.01 -12.45
C PHE A 133 5.03 4.27 -12.81
N ALA A 134 5.03 4.61 -14.10
CA ALA A 134 4.40 5.80 -14.66
C ALA A 134 3.51 5.50 -15.87
N MET A 135 3.07 4.24 -16.01
CA MET A 135 2.21 3.82 -17.13
C MET A 135 0.86 4.57 -17.15
N ASN A 136 0.35 4.99 -15.98
CA ASN A 136 -0.84 5.83 -15.91
C ASN A 136 -0.66 7.20 -16.59
N VAL A 137 0.53 7.79 -16.50
CA VAL A 137 0.84 9.05 -17.16
C VAL A 137 0.98 8.85 -18.66
N ARG A 138 1.65 7.76 -19.07
CA ARG A 138 1.79 7.37 -20.48
C ARG A 138 0.44 7.25 -21.17
N LEU A 139 -0.47 6.46 -20.60
CA LEU A 139 -1.81 6.26 -21.15
C LEU A 139 -2.64 7.55 -21.15
N ALA A 140 -2.52 8.39 -20.11
CA ALA A 140 -3.19 9.68 -20.07
C ALA A 140 -2.71 10.65 -21.16
N VAL A 141 -1.40 10.67 -21.45
CA VAL A 141 -0.81 11.48 -22.54
C VAL A 141 -1.28 10.98 -23.91
N GLU A 142 -1.48 9.67 -24.06
CA GLU A 142 -1.99 9.06 -25.29
C GLU A 142 -3.52 9.15 -25.42
N GLY A 143 -4.22 9.67 -24.41
CA GLY A 143 -5.68 9.77 -24.40
C GLY A 143 -6.38 8.43 -24.31
N VAL A 144 -5.71 7.40 -23.78
CA VAL A 144 -6.25 6.04 -23.65
C VAL A 144 -6.83 5.85 -22.25
N ASP A 145 -8.12 5.55 -22.19
CA ASP A 145 -8.77 5.16 -20.94
C ASP A 145 -8.34 3.74 -20.54
N TYR A 146 -8.00 3.57 -19.25
CA TYR A 146 -7.61 2.27 -18.69
C TYR A 146 -8.67 1.16 -18.90
N GLY A 147 -9.95 1.53 -18.93
CA GLY A 147 -11.05 0.59 -19.14
C GLY A 147 -11.44 0.39 -20.61
N ALA A 148 -10.76 1.05 -21.55
CA ALA A 148 -11.06 0.88 -22.97
C ALA A 148 -10.69 -0.53 -23.42
N ALA A 149 -11.65 -1.22 -24.05
CA ALA A 149 -11.46 -2.58 -24.57
C ALA A 149 -10.39 -2.66 -25.68
N GLU A 150 -9.98 -1.52 -26.25
CA GLU A 150 -9.03 -1.41 -27.36
C GLU A 150 -7.70 -0.74 -26.97
N SER A 151 -7.18 -1.00 -25.78
CA SER A 151 -5.86 -0.46 -25.45
C SER A 151 -4.75 -1.11 -26.27
N SER A 152 -3.90 -0.28 -26.87
CA SER A 152 -2.81 -0.67 -27.78
C SER A 152 -1.60 -1.29 -27.08
N SER A 153 -1.44 -1.12 -25.77
CA SER A 153 -0.20 -1.47 -25.07
C SER A 153 -0.31 -2.76 -24.25
N ALA A 154 0.62 -3.69 -24.49
CA ALA A 154 0.79 -4.88 -23.65
C ALA A 154 1.15 -4.53 -22.19
N PHE A 155 1.61 -3.31 -21.93
CA PHE A 155 1.95 -2.82 -20.60
C PHE A 155 0.79 -2.14 -19.86
N GLN A 156 -0.41 -2.07 -20.42
CA GLN A 156 -1.55 -1.40 -19.78
C GLN A 156 -1.83 -1.89 -18.34
N HIS A 157 -1.64 -3.17 -18.07
CA HIS A 157 -1.83 -3.75 -16.74
C HIS A 157 -0.91 -3.15 -15.65
N PHE A 158 0.18 -2.45 -16.01
CA PHE A 158 1.00 -1.68 -15.07
C PHE A 158 0.34 -0.38 -14.59
N TRP A 159 -0.80 0.04 -15.17
CA TRP A 159 -1.50 1.25 -14.77
C TRP A 159 -1.86 1.23 -13.27
N SER A 160 -2.48 0.15 -12.79
CA SER A 160 -2.89 0.05 -11.38
C SER A 160 -1.69 -0.03 -10.45
N LEU A 161 -0.63 -0.73 -10.87
CA LEU A 161 0.63 -0.81 -10.14
C LEU A 161 1.32 0.57 -10.03
N ALA A 162 1.33 1.34 -11.10
CA ALA A 162 1.86 2.71 -11.12
C ALA A 162 1.12 3.62 -10.13
N ILE A 163 -0.21 3.59 -10.15
CA ILE A 163 -1.04 4.34 -9.19
C ILE A 163 -0.81 3.84 -7.76
N GLU A 164 -0.67 2.53 -7.55
CA GLU A 164 -0.38 1.96 -6.22
C GLU A 164 0.96 2.47 -5.67
N GLU A 165 2.03 2.50 -6.48
CA GLU A 165 3.33 3.04 -6.06
C GLU A 165 3.26 4.55 -5.77
N GLN A 166 2.57 5.32 -6.61
CA GLN A 166 2.37 6.77 -6.40
C GLN A 166 1.59 7.05 -5.12
N PHE A 167 0.53 6.27 -4.86
CA PHE A 167 -0.22 6.35 -3.61
C PHE A 167 0.69 6.08 -2.41
N TYR A 168 1.56 5.07 -2.46
CA TYR A 168 2.48 4.80 -1.37
C TYR A 168 3.61 5.79 -1.23
N LEU A 169 3.93 6.55 -2.28
CA LEU A 169 4.85 7.68 -2.17
C LEU A 169 4.25 8.80 -1.31
N VAL A 170 2.98 9.13 -1.57
CA VAL A 170 2.28 10.26 -0.98
C VAL A 170 1.74 9.94 0.41
N TRP A 171 1.23 8.73 0.62
CA TRP A 171 0.46 8.36 1.82
C TRP A 171 1.24 8.50 3.15
N PRO A 172 2.49 8.03 3.28
CA PRO A 172 3.25 8.21 4.52
C PRO A 172 3.47 9.67 4.89
N VAL A 173 3.64 10.56 3.90
CA VAL A 173 3.77 12.01 4.11
C VAL A 173 2.46 12.58 4.66
N LEU A 174 1.32 12.18 4.10
CA LEU A 174 0.00 12.61 4.58
C LEU A 174 -0.28 12.14 6.02
N VAL A 175 0.06 10.89 6.35
CA VAL A 175 -0.09 10.34 7.72
C VAL A 175 0.77 11.12 8.72
N LEU A 176 2.02 11.44 8.37
CA LEU A 176 2.88 12.26 9.21
C LEU A 176 2.33 13.67 9.40
N ALA A 177 1.88 14.32 8.33
CA ALA A 177 1.26 15.65 8.40
C ALA A 177 0.02 15.65 9.31
N ALA A 178 -0.87 14.67 9.14
CA ALA A 178 -2.08 14.54 9.95
C ALA A 178 -1.75 14.30 11.44
N SER A 179 -0.80 13.41 11.74
CA SER A 179 -0.37 13.13 13.12
C SER A 179 0.29 14.34 13.79
N GLY A 180 1.10 15.11 13.05
CA GLY A 180 1.72 16.35 13.53
C GLY A 180 0.68 17.44 13.82
N VAL A 181 -0.30 17.64 12.93
CA VAL A 181 -1.41 18.59 13.12
C VAL A 181 -2.25 18.21 14.34
N TRP A 182 -2.60 16.94 14.49
CA TRP A 182 -3.36 16.44 15.63
C TRP A 182 -2.62 16.68 16.96
N TRP A 183 -1.32 16.40 16.99
CA TRP A 183 -0.53 16.58 18.21
C TRP A 183 -0.31 18.07 18.56
N SER A 184 -0.16 18.92 17.55
CA SER A 184 -0.10 20.38 17.71
C SER A 184 -1.41 20.92 18.32
N ARG A 185 -2.57 20.51 17.79
CA ARG A 185 -3.89 20.91 18.32
C ARG A 185 -4.12 20.45 19.76
N ARG A 186 -3.63 19.27 20.14
CA ARG A 186 -3.71 18.78 21.53
C ARG A 186 -2.84 19.58 22.50
N ARG A 187 -1.70 20.12 22.06
CA ARG A 187 -0.87 21.01 22.88
C ARG A 187 -1.50 22.38 23.10
N SER A 188 -2.23 22.91 22.12
CA SER A 188 -2.90 24.21 22.23
C SER A 188 -4.15 24.20 23.12
N GLY A 189 -4.75 23.03 23.39
CA GLY A 189 -5.97 22.88 24.19
C GLY A 189 -5.76 22.45 25.66
N GLY A 190 -4.52 22.20 26.10
CA GLY A 190 -4.24 21.68 27.43
C GLY A 190 -2.99 22.30 28.03
N GLY A 191 -3.18 23.37 28.82
CA GLY A 191 -2.11 23.93 29.64
C GLY A 191 -1.67 22.95 30.71
N ARG A 192 -0.48 22.35 30.52
CA ARG A 192 0.56 22.16 31.55
C ARG A 192 1.85 21.56 30.94
N PRO A 193 3.04 22.09 31.30
CA PRO A 193 4.31 21.65 30.73
C PRO A 193 4.85 20.43 31.49
N GLY A 194 5.13 19.36 30.76
CA GLY A 194 5.85 18.22 31.29
C GLY A 194 5.68 16.99 30.40
N VAL A 195 6.81 16.32 30.13
CA VAL A 195 6.93 15.01 29.47
C VAL A 195 7.14 15.03 27.95
N SER A 196 8.44 14.90 27.65
CA SER A 196 9.08 14.13 26.58
C SER A 196 8.75 14.46 25.13
N ARG A 197 9.74 15.08 24.49
CA ARG A 197 9.90 15.19 23.04
C ARG A 197 9.84 13.80 22.38
N VAL A 198 8.70 13.41 21.82
CA VAL A 198 8.73 12.55 20.62
C VAL A 198 9.24 13.45 19.50
N GLY A 199 10.52 13.32 19.19
CA GLY A 199 11.13 14.05 18.10
C GLY A 199 10.44 13.65 16.80
N LEU A 200 9.80 14.62 16.13
CA LEU A 200 9.46 14.57 14.71
C LEU A 200 10.77 14.59 13.91
N ASN A 201 11.62 13.58 14.11
CA ASN A 201 12.83 13.42 13.35
C ASN A 201 12.45 12.61 12.11
N LEU A 202 12.26 13.33 11.01
CA LEU A 202 12.40 12.79 9.66
C LEU A 202 13.85 12.30 9.52
N VAL A 203 14.09 11.07 9.99
CA VAL A 203 15.39 10.43 9.82
C VAL A 203 15.34 9.69 8.49
N VAL A 204 15.88 10.35 7.47
CA VAL A 204 16.35 9.68 6.26
C VAL A 204 17.59 8.89 6.66
N SER A 205 17.44 7.59 6.91
CA SER A 205 18.55 6.65 7.14
C SER A 205 18.27 5.37 6.40
#